data_AF-A0A8T5ID69-F1
#
_entry.id   AF-A0A8T5ID69-F1
#
_cell.length_a   1.000
_cell.length_b   1.000
_cell.length_c   1.000
_cell.angle_alpha   90.00
_cell.angle_beta   90.00
_cell.angle_gamma   90.00
#
_symmetry.space_group_name_H-M   'P 1'
#
loop_
_entity.id
_entity.type
_entity.pdbx_description
1 polymer ?
#
loop_
_entity_poly.entity_id
_entity_poly.type
_entity_poly.pdbx_seq_one_letter_code
_entity_poly.pdbx_strand_id
1 'polypeptide(L)'
;MMWLWYDWQAAAVVNSDGSILDQDNWDGFYDHRLVVERLECIAQGGLTPEARLLLERFPEAKPLIHGDADLPEAEYPLPSDEALQAADKAAIALANLGVAQAAGDPDKRLEHLLRASDEMRSTYLTMESRLVEWVGLFLPEARFGRDRTSLAKQVGEADSLETLSKKLEVSLPPVGPSKSEWKTLREWGESTATFRGKLDRLENAIRELAEQHLPSLSIMLGPILSARLCVEAHGRMRLARLP
;
A
#
# COMPACT_ATOMS: atom_id res chain seq x y z
N MET A 1 -1.65 39.49 25.13
CA MET A 1 -1.73 38.21 24.41
C MET A 1 -0.61 37.33 24.94
N MET A 2 -0.83 36.03 25.04
CA MET A 2 0.13 35.12 25.65
C MET A 2 0.27 33.86 24.79
N TRP A 3 1.49 33.39 24.66
CA TRP A 3 1.83 32.24 23.83
C TRP A 3 2.49 31.19 24.68
N LEU A 4 2.17 29.93 24.41
CA LEU A 4 2.88 28.79 24.95
C LEU A 4 3.75 28.25 23.83
N TRP A 5 5.04 28.51 23.92
CA TRP A 5 6.04 27.87 23.09
C TRP A 5 6.34 26.49 23.65
N TYR A 6 6.54 25.53 22.75
CA TYR A 6 7.06 24.22 23.15
C TYR A 6 7.84 23.57 22.01
N ASP A 7 8.78 22.72 22.40
CA ASP A 7 9.43 21.76 21.53
C ASP A 7 9.44 20.38 22.18
N TRP A 8 10.28 19.49 21.68
CA TRP A 8 10.36 18.12 22.18
C TRP A 8 11.00 18.04 23.57
N GLN A 9 11.74 19.04 24.02
CA GLN A 9 12.44 19.04 25.31
C GLN A 9 11.75 19.93 26.35
N ALA A 10 11.22 21.07 25.95
CA ALA A 10 10.83 22.13 26.86
C ALA A 10 9.54 22.84 26.43
N ALA A 11 8.99 23.61 27.35
CA ALA A 11 7.90 24.54 27.10
C ALA A 11 8.12 25.84 27.87
N ALA A 12 7.61 26.95 27.34
CA ALA A 12 7.71 28.27 27.95
C ALA A 12 6.49 29.12 27.61
N VAL A 13 6.02 29.89 28.59
CA VAL A 13 4.93 30.87 28.40
C VAL A 13 5.53 32.24 28.23
N VAL A 14 5.17 32.91 27.13
CA VAL A 14 5.73 34.22 26.74
C VAL A 14 4.62 35.25 26.59
N ASN A 15 4.88 36.45 27.11
CA ASN A 15 3.97 37.59 26.98
C ASN A 15 4.23 38.41 25.69
N SER A 16 3.44 39.47 25.46
CA SER A 16 3.60 40.35 24.30
C SER A 16 4.92 41.12 24.24
N ASP A 17 5.62 41.19 25.36
CA ASP A 17 6.86 41.96 25.49
C ASP A 17 8.10 41.07 25.30
N GLY A 18 7.90 39.80 24.89
CA GLY A 18 8.98 38.83 24.68
C GLY A 18 9.57 38.27 25.98
N SER A 19 8.93 38.51 27.13
CA SER A 19 9.39 38.02 28.43
C SER A 19 8.79 36.66 28.75
N ILE A 20 9.63 35.73 29.22
CA ILE A 20 9.23 34.42 29.72
C ILE A 20 8.61 34.56 31.12
N LEU A 21 7.36 34.12 31.27
CA LEU A 21 6.61 34.15 32.52
C LEU A 21 6.78 32.88 33.35
N ASP A 22 6.82 31.72 32.68
CA ASP A 22 7.05 30.41 33.27
C ASP A 22 7.68 29.50 32.21
N GLN A 23 8.48 28.53 32.64
CA GLN A 23 9.10 27.54 31.76
C GLN A 23 9.23 26.20 32.47
N ASP A 24 9.18 25.14 31.69
CA ASP A 24 9.38 23.78 32.17
C ASP A 24 10.24 22.99 31.18
N ASN A 25 11.23 22.26 31.70
CA ASN A 25 12.24 21.57 30.91
C ASN A 25 12.23 20.10 31.29
N TRP A 26 12.22 19.23 30.29
CA TRP A 26 12.40 17.81 30.51
C TRP A 26 13.80 17.52 31.06
N ASP A 27 13.84 16.85 32.21
CA ASP A 27 15.05 16.52 32.99
C ASP A 27 15.57 15.09 32.74
N GLY A 28 14.99 14.38 31.76
CA GLY A 28 15.36 13.01 31.46
C GLY A 28 16.72 12.84 30.76
N PHE A 29 17.29 11.63 30.86
CA PHE A 29 18.63 11.28 30.37
C PHE A 29 18.76 11.09 28.84
N TYR A 30 18.04 11.86 28.03
CA TYR A 30 18.02 11.74 26.55
C TYR A 30 17.93 10.29 26.04
N ASP A 31 17.22 9.42 26.78
CA ASP A 31 17.07 8.01 26.41
C ASP A 31 16.39 7.93 25.05
N HIS A 32 16.99 7.17 24.14
CA HIS A 32 16.63 7.14 22.73
C HIS A 32 15.14 6.86 22.54
N ARG A 33 14.58 5.93 23.30
CA ARG A 33 13.16 5.58 23.23
C ARG A 33 12.25 6.75 23.65
N LEU A 34 12.59 7.42 24.75
CA LEU A 34 11.79 8.55 25.26
C LEU A 34 11.85 9.74 24.30
N VAL A 35 13.01 10.02 23.70
CA VAL A 35 13.13 11.08 22.69
C VAL A 35 12.29 10.76 21.45
N VAL A 36 12.26 9.50 21.00
CA VAL A 36 11.38 9.07 19.89
C VAL A 36 9.90 9.31 20.23
N GLU A 37 9.44 8.87 21.41
CA GLU A 37 8.04 9.05 21.85
C GLU A 37 7.65 10.54 21.90
N ARG A 38 8.56 11.41 22.32
CA ARG A 38 8.33 12.86 22.39
C ARG A 38 8.29 13.52 21.01
N LEU A 39 9.21 13.16 20.11
CA LEU A 39 9.18 13.64 18.73
C LEU A 39 7.94 13.15 17.97
N GLU A 40 7.50 11.91 18.22
CA GLU A 40 6.26 11.37 17.65
C GLU A 40 5.03 12.13 18.14
N CYS A 41 4.96 12.45 19.44
CA CYS A 41 3.90 13.27 20.01
C CYS A 41 3.78 14.62 19.28
N ILE A 42 4.90 15.27 19.00
CA ILE A 42 4.95 16.53 18.28
C ILE A 42 4.56 16.39 16.82
N ALA A 43 5.05 15.36 16.13
CA ALA A 43 4.71 15.09 14.73
C ALA A 43 3.20 14.86 14.53
N GLN A 44 2.51 14.36 15.55
CA GLN A 44 1.06 14.16 15.58
C GLN A 44 0.27 15.42 16.02
N GLY A 45 0.94 16.55 16.25
CA GLY A 45 0.33 17.79 16.73
C GLY A 45 -0.06 17.75 18.22
N GLY A 46 0.51 16.81 18.98
CA GLY A 46 0.30 16.67 20.42
C GLY A 46 1.11 17.67 21.25
N LEU A 47 0.73 17.80 22.53
CA LEU A 47 1.44 18.58 23.53
C LEU A 47 2.28 17.66 24.42
N THR A 48 3.54 18.04 24.63
CA THR A 48 4.44 17.41 25.60
C THR A 48 3.92 17.57 27.04
N PRO A 49 4.38 16.76 28.00
CA PRO A 49 3.99 16.90 29.41
C PRO A 49 4.20 18.31 29.96
N GLU A 50 5.32 18.95 29.61
CA GLU A 50 5.71 20.29 30.04
C GLU A 50 4.76 21.34 29.44
N ALA A 51 4.46 21.22 28.14
CA ALA A 51 3.49 22.07 27.47
C ALA A 51 2.08 21.93 28.06
N ARG A 52 1.67 20.71 28.42
CA ARG A 52 0.37 20.46 29.05
C ARG A 52 0.28 21.07 30.44
N LEU A 53 1.32 20.89 31.25
CA LEU A 53 1.41 21.47 32.59
C LEU A 53 1.33 23.00 32.54
N LEU A 54 2.06 23.63 31.63
CA LEU A 54 2.02 25.08 31.47
C LEU A 54 0.66 25.56 30.94
N LEU A 55 0.01 24.83 30.03
CA LEU A 55 -1.32 25.18 29.56
C LEU A 55 -2.39 25.04 30.66
N GLU A 56 -2.24 24.10 31.60
CA GLU A 56 -3.10 24.01 32.78
C GLU A 56 -2.94 25.21 33.73
N ARG A 57 -1.71 25.72 33.89
CA ARG A 57 -1.42 26.91 34.70
C ARG A 57 -1.84 28.21 34.02
N PHE A 58 -1.79 28.23 32.69
CA PHE A 58 -2.05 29.39 31.85
C PHE A 58 -3.04 29.05 30.70
N PRO A 59 -4.34 28.86 31.01
CA PRO A 59 -5.32 28.37 30.04
C PRO A 59 -5.56 29.29 28.84
N GLU A 60 -5.22 30.57 28.97
CA GLU A 60 -5.34 31.60 27.94
C GLU A 60 -4.14 31.67 26.98
N ALA A 61 -3.08 30.89 27.23
CA ALA A 61 -1.93 30.80 26.33
C ALA A 61 -2.30 30.09 25.02
N LYS A 62 -1.89 30.64 23.87
CA LYS A 62 -2.00 29.95 22.57
C LYS A 62 -0.81 28.99 22.41
N PRO A 63 -1.00 27.66 22.40
CA PRO A 63 0.09 26.72 22.17
C PRO A 63 0.57 26.80 20.72
N LEU A 64 1.87 27.01 20.54
CA LEU A 64 2.56 27.08 19.26
C LEU A 64 3.87 26.30 19.36
N ILE A 65 4.11 25.46 18.35
CA ILE A 65 5.34 24.68 18.24
C ILE A 65 6.51 25.59 17.88
N HIS A 66 7.72 25.25 18.35
CA HIS A 66 8.95 25.92 17.92
C HIS A 66 9.02 26.07 16.38
N GLY A 67 9.32 27.29 15.92
CA GLY A 67 9.41 27.64 14.50
C GLY A 67 8.11 28.16 13.86
N ASP A 68 7.01 28.21 14.61
CA ASP A 68 5.77 28.84 14.15
C ASP A 68 5.96 30.36 13.93
N ALA A 69 5.40 30.89 12.84
CA ALA A 69 5.54 32.30 12.46
C ALA A 69 4.78 33.26 13.39
N ASP A 70 3.79 32.76 14.14
CA ASP A 70 3.01 33.53 15.11
C ASP A 70 3.71 33.66 16.49
N LEU A 71 4.87 33.02 16.69
CA LEU A 71 5.61 33.10 17.94
C LEU A 71 6.32 34.46 18.09
N PRO A 72 6.24 35.10 19.28
CA PRO A 72 7.01 36.30 19.56
C PRO A 72 8.51 36.01 19.66
N GLU A 73 9.34 37.03 19.48
CA GLU A 73 10.78 36.94 19.72
C GLU A 73 11.05 36.90 21.23
N ALA A 74 11.69 35.83 21.71
CA ALA A 74 12.03 35.61 23.11
C ALA A 74 13.23 34.64 23.23
N GLU A 75 13.89 34.65 24.38
CA GLU A 75 15.01 33.74 24.70
C GLU A 75 14.51 32.35 25.12
N TYR A 76 13.86 31.63 24.21
CA TYR A 76 13.31 30.30 24.47
C TYR A 76 14.37 29.31 24.99
N PRO A 77 14.01 28.37 25.89
CA PRO A 77 14.95 27.38 26.42
C PRO A 77 15.24 26.31 25.35
N LEU A 78 16.14 26.65 24.42
CA LEU A 78 16.51 25.78 23.31
C LEU A 78 17.36 24.58 23.77
N PRO A 79 17.28 23.44 23.06
CA PRO A 79 18.07 22.27 23.38
C PRO A 79 19.58 22.50 23.31
N SER A 80 20.33 21.80 24.16
CA SER A 80 21.80 21.77 24.09
C SER A 80 22.28 20.93 22.90
N ASP A 81 23.57 21.05 22.54
CA ASP A 81 24.16 20.24 21.45
C ASP A 81 24.00 18.73 21.68
N GLU A 82 24.11 18.26 22.92
CA GLU A 82 23.90 16.86 23.29
C GLU A 82 22.43 16.44 23.07
N ALA A 83 21.49 17.31 23.46
CA ALA A 83 20.07 17.09 23.27
C ALA A 83 19.71 17.04 21.78
N LEU A 84 20.28 17.95 20.97
CA LEU A 84 20.10 17.97 19.52
C LEU A 84 20.61 16.67 18.88
N GLN A 85 21.79 16.17 19.28
CA GLN A 85 22.30 14.89 18.78
C GLN A 85 21.41 13.70 19.15
N ALA A 86 20.78 13.72 20.32
CA ALA A 86 19.82 12.71 20.72
C ALA A 86 18.54 12.79 19.88
N ALA A 87 18.04 14.00 19.64
CA ALA A 87 16.88 14.26 18.78
C ALA A 87 17.13 13.82 17.33
N ASP A 88 18.31 14.09 16.77
CA ASP A 88 18.68 13.65 15.41
C ASP A 88 18.66 12.12 15.28
N LYS A 89 19.25 11.40 16.25
CA LYS A 89 19.22 9.93 16.27
C LYS A 89 17.78 9.41 16.36
N ALA A 90 16.96 10.01 17.21
CA ALA A 90 15.56 9.66 17.38
C ALA A 90 14.73 9.97 16.12
N ALA A 91 14.98 11.08 15.43
CA ALA A 91 14.33 11.44 14.18
C ALA A 91 14.61 10.42 13.07
N ILE A 92 15.85 9.93 12.96
CA ILE A 92 16.20 8.84 12.04
C ILE A 92 15.42 7.56 12.38
N ALA A 93 15.32 7.21 13.66
CA ALA A 93 14.56 6.04 14.10
C ALA A 93 13.06 6.19 13.79
N LEU A 94 12.48 7.38 14.03
CA LEU A 94 11.09 7.70 13.71
C LEU A 94 10.81 7.62 12.21
N ALA A 95 11.73 8.12 11.37
CA ALA A 95 11.63 8.00 9.92
C ALA A 95 11.63 6.52 9.48
N ASN A 96 12.52 5.69 10.04
CA ASN A 96 12.56 4.25 9.75
C ASN A 96 11.27 3.53 10.21
N LEU A 97 10.72 3.90 11.36
CA LEU A 97 9.43 3.40 11.83
C LEU A 97 8.30 3.80 10.89
N GLY A 98 8.27 5.04 10.43
CA GLY A 98 7.31 5.51 9.42
C GLY A 98 7.40 4.73 8.11
N VAL A 99 8.61 4.40 7.66
CA VAL A 99 8.83 3.53 6.48
C VAL A 99 8.32 2.11 6.73
N ALA A 100 8.59 1.54 7.91
CA ALA A 100 8.12 0.19 8.26
C ALA A 100 6.60 0.13 8.36
N GLN A 101 5.96 1.14 8.96
CA GLN A 101 4.50 1.25 9.01
C GLN A 101 3.89 1.43 7.61
N ALA A 102 4.56 2.18 6.73
CA ALA A 102 4.17 2.31 5.33
C ALA A 102 4.23 0.98 4.55
N ALA A 103 5.03 0.01 4.97
CA ALA A 103 5.01 -1.35 4.39
C ALA A 103 3.75 -2.13 4.77
N GLY A 104 3.13 -1.80 5.91
CA GLY A 104 1.82 -2.34 6.34
C GLY A 104 0.61 -1.60 5.77
N ASP A 105 0.82 -0.47 5.09
CA ASP A 105 -0.23 0.40 4.58
C ASP A 105 -1.15 -0.36 3.60
N PRO A 106 -2.43 -0.58 3.96
CA PRO A 106 -3.38 -1.27 3.08
C PRO A 106 -3.57 -0.56 1.72
N ASP A 107 -3.46 0.76 1.65
CA ASP A 107 -3.61 1.51 0.39
C ASP A 107 -2.50 1.12 -0.61
N LYS A 108 -1.25 1.12 -0.15
CA LYS A 108 -0.09 0.70 -0.95
C LYS A 108 -0.13 -0.78 -1.31
N ARG A 109 -0.53 -1.63 -0.37
CA ARG A 109 -0.68 -3.08 -0.63
C ARG A 109 -1.75 -3.35 -1.68
N LEU A 110 -2.89 -2.65 -1.64
CA LEU A 110 -3.92 -2.73 -2.68
C LEU A 110 -3.40 -2.26 -4.04
N GLU A 111 -2.65 -1.15 -4.09
CA GLU A 111 -2.02 -0.64 -5.31
C GLU A 111 -1.14 -1.70 -5.98
N HIS A 112 -0.25 -2.33 -5.21
CA HIS A 112 0.62 -3.40 -5.72
C HIS A 112 -0.16 -4.62 -6.20
N LEU A 113 -1.15 -5.08 -5.44
CA LEU A 113 -1.98 -6.23 -5.82
C LEU A 113 -2.76 -5.95 -7.12
N LEU A 114 -3.34 -4.76 -7.25
CA LEU A 114 -4.11 -4.38 -8.45
C LEU A 114 -3.22 -4.28 -9.69
N ARG A 115 -2.06 -3.62 -9.59
CA ARG A 115 -1.11 -3.56 -10.71
C ARG A 115 -0.63 -4.94 -11.13
N ALA A 116 -0.24 -5.78 -10.16
CA ALA A 116 0.15 -7.16 -10.44
C ALA A 116 -0.99 -7.96 -11.09
N SER A 117 -2.24 -7.75 -10.66
CA SER A 117 -3.41 -8.39 -11.26
C SER A 117 -3.66 -7.92 -12.69
N ASP A 118 -3.52 -6.63 -12.98
CA ASP A 118 -3.73 -6.07 -14.31
C ASP A 118 -2.63 -6.54 -15.29
N GLU A 119 -1.38 -6.56 -14.84
CA GLU A 119 -0.25 -7.14 -15.59
C GLU A 119 -0.47 -8.64 -15.86
N MET A 120 -0.80 -9.41 -14.83
CA MET A 120 -1.07 -10.85 -14.94
C MET A 120 -2.23 -11.15 -15.89
N ARG A 121 -3.29 -10.35 -15.84
CA ARG A 121 -4.44 -10.46 -16.74
C ARG A 121 -4.05 -10.22 -18.19
N SER A 122 -3.25 -9.18 -18.45
CA SER A 122 -2.74 -8.88 -19.80
C SER A 122 -1.87 -10.03 -20.34
N THR A 123 -0.97 -10.56 -19.52
CA THR A 123 -0.15 -11.74 -19.89
C THR A 123 -1.02 -12.95 -20.17
N TYR A 124 -1.96 -13.28 -19.27
CA TYR A 124 -2.87 -14.41 -19.43
C TYR A 124 -3.67 -14.33 -20.74
N LEU A 125 -4.28 -13.17 -21.04
CA LEU A 125 -5.07 -12.99 -22.26
C LEU A 125 -4.23 -13.17 -23.52
N THR A 126 -2.99 -12.69 -23.51
CA THR A 126 -2.05 -12.86 -24.63
C THR A 126 -1.70 -14.34 -24.83
N MET A 127 -1.42 -15.06 -23.74
CA MET A 127 -1.09 -16.48 -23.78
C MET A 127 -2.28 -17.34 -24.23
N GLU A 128 -3.47 -17.06 -23.69
CA GLU A 128 -4.73 -17.73 -24.05
C GLU A 128 -5.06 -17.51 -25.53
N SER A 129 -4.95 -16.27 -26.03
CA SER A 129 -5.18 -15.97 -27.44
C SER A 129 -4.22 -16.74 -28.35
N ARG A 130 -2.92 -16.76 -28.00
CA ARG A 130 -1.92 -17.49 -28.79
C ARG A 130 -2.17 -18.99 -28.77
N LEU A 131 -2.60 -19.53 -27.63
CA LEU A 131 -2.94 -20.94 -27.50
C LEU A 131 -4.13 -21.29 -28.40
N VAL A 132 -5.20 -20.49 -28.37
CA VAL A 132 -6.39 -20.68 -29.21
C VAL A 132 -6.01 -20.68 -30.69
N GLU A 133 -5.18 -19.74 -31.13
CA GLU A 133 -4.70 -19.69 -32.50
C GLU A 133 -3.87 -20.92 -32.88
N TRP A 134 -2.95 -21.33 -32.02
CA TRP A 134 -2.06 -22.45 -32.30
C TRP A 134 -2.81 -23.80 -32.34
N VAL A 135 -3.75 -24.02 -31.41
CA VAL A 135 -4.63 -25.20 -31.49
C VAL A 135 -5.51 -25.14 -32.73
N GLY A 136 -6.05 -23.95 -33.06
CA GLY A 136 -6.90 -23.73 -34.23
C GLY A 136 -6.20 -24.00 -35.57
N LEU A 137 -4.86 -23.87 -35.63
CA LEU A 137 -4.07 -24.24 -36.81
C LEU A 137 -4.22 -25.74 -37.15
N PHE A 138 -4.23 -26.60 -36.12
CA PHE A 138 -4.32 -28.05 -36.30
C PHE A 138 -5.76 -28.57 -36.25
N LEU A 139 -6.63 -27.91 -35.46
CA LEU A 139 -8.02 -28.31 -35.24
C LEU A 139 -8.96 -27.15 -35.62
N PRO A 140 -9.11 -26.83 -36.91
CA PRO A 140 -9.88 -25.66 -37.36
C PRO A 140 -11.39 -25.76 -37.07
N GLU A 141 -11.90 -26.98 -36.89
CA GLU A 141 -13.30 -27.25 -36.52
C GLU A 141 -13.57 -27.00 -35.03
N ALA A 142 -12.51 -26.90 -34.20
CA ALA A 142 -12.64 -26.74 -32.76
C ALA A 142 -13.30 -25.41 -32.43
N ARG A 143 -14.50 -25.49 -31.84
CA ARG A 143 -15.23 -24.32 -31.38
C ARG A 143 -14.89 -24.04 -29.92
N PHE A 144 -13.89 -23.20 -29.72
CA PHE A 144 -13.49 -22.74 -28.37
C PHE A 144 -14.53 -21.84 -27.68
N GLY A 145 -15.62 -21.51 -28.36
CA GLY A 145 -16.84 -20.94 -27.79
C GLY A 145 -16.63 -19.76 -26.83
N ARG A 146 -17.47 -19.71 -25.78
CA ARG A 146 -17.34 -18.78 -24.64
C ARG A 146 -16.36 -19.28 -23.57
N ASP A 147 -16.01 -20.57 -23.56
CA ASP A 147 -15.14 -21.18 -22.54
C ASP A 147 -13.73 -21.46 -23.10
N ARG A 148 -13.02 -20.37 -23.39
CA ARG A 148 -11.60 -20.41 -23.77
C ARG A 148 -10.72 -20.82 -22.59
N THR A 149 -11.21 -20.61 -21.38
CA THR A 149 -10.49 -20.80 -20.12
C THR A 149 -10.19 -22.27 -19.86
N SER A 150 -11.08 -23.19 -20.27
CA SER A 150 -10.81 -24.62 -20.13
C SER A 150 -9.77 -25.15 -21.12
N LEU A 151 -9.57 -24.50 -22.28
CA LEU A 151 -8.65 -24.98 -23.33
C LEU A 151 -7.21 -25.13 -22.82
N ALA A 152 -6.70 -24.16 -22.05
CA ALA A 152 -5.34 -24.20 -21.50
C ALA A 152 -5.07 -25.47 -20.70
N LYS A 153 -6.02 -25.83 -19.83
CA LYS A 153 -5.95 -27.06 -19.03
C LYS A 153 -6.08 -28.30 -19.92
N GLN A 154 -7.02 -28.31 -20.85
CA GLN A 154 -7.22 -29.46 -21.75
C GLN A 154 -6.00 -29.76 -22.61
N VAL A 155 -5.34 -28.73 -23.14
CA VAL A 155 -4.10 -28.86 -23.91
C VAL A 155 -2.97 -29.32 -23.01
N GLY A 156 -2.79 -28.71 -21.83
CA GLY A 156 -1.71 -29.07 -20.91
C GLY A 156 -1.78 -30.52 -20.41
N GLU A 157 -2.98 -31.09 -20.31
CA GLU A 157 -3.21 -32.47 -19.87
C GLU A 157 -3.20 -33.50 -21.01
N ALA A 158 -3.20 -33.07 -22.27
CA ALA A 158 -3.31 -33.99 -23.41
C ALA A 158 -1.94 -34.59 -23.78
N ASP A 159 -1.89 -35.92 -23.90
CA ASP A 159 -0.66 -36.62 -24.30
C ASP A 159 -0.31 -36.41 -25.78
N SER A 160 -1.32 -36.16 -26.63
CA SER A 160 -1.16 -36.00 -28.07
C SER A 160 -2.29 -35.18 -28.70
N LEU A 161 -2.09 -34.72 -29.95
CA LEU A 161 -3.12 -34.02 -30.71
C LEU A 161 -4.37 -34.90 -30.90
N GLU A 162 -4.21 -36.21 -31.06
CA GLU A 162 -5.30 -37.18 -31.19
C GLU A 162 -6.12 -37.28 -29.90
N THR A 163 -5.46 -37.16 -28.75
CA THR A 163 -6.14 -37.17 -27.46
C THR A 163 -6.94 -35.89 -27.28
N LEU A 164 -6.36 -34.75 -27.68
CA LEU A 164 -7.04 -33.46 -27.66
C LEU A 164 -8.22 -33.41 -28.64
N SER A 165 -8.07 -33.91 -29.87
CA SER A 165 -9.13 -33.89 -30.88
C SER A 165 -10.35 -34.71 -30.47
N LYS A 166 -10.13 -35.88 -29.84
CA LYS A 166 -11.20 -36.68 -29.24
C LYS A 166 -11.92 -35.93 -28.12
N LYS A 167 -11.18 -35.25 -27.24
CA LYS A 167 -11.74 -34.47 -26.12
C LYS A 167 -12.55 -33.27 -26.60
N LEU A 168 -12.13 -32.66 -27.71
CA LEU A 168 -12.80 -31.55 -28.37
C LEU A 168 -13.88 -32.00 -29.37
N GLU A 169 -14.08 -33.30 -29.56
CA GLU A 169 -15.04 -33.90 -30.49
C GLU A 169 -14.88 -33.41 -31.94
N VAL A 170 -13.63 -33.28 -32.39
CA VAL A 170 -13.28 -32.81 -33.75
C VAL A 170 -12.47 -33.83 -34.54
N SER A 171 -12.49 -33.66 -35.87
CA SER A 171 -11.67 -34.48 -36.75
C SER A 171 -10.18 -34.19 -36.55
N LEU A 172 -9.36 -35.24 -36.67
CA LEU A 172 -7.91 -35.11 -36.66
C LEU A 172 -7.45 -34.63 -38.05
N PRO A 173 -6.53 -33.65 -38.15
CA PRO A 173 -5.99 -33.26 -39.44
C PRO A 173 -5.15 -34.39 -40.06
N PRO A 174 -5.02 -34.41 -41.40
CA PRO A 174 -4.19 -35.39 -42.10
C PRO A 174 -2.69 -35.24 -41.76
N VAL A 175 -2.25 -34.04 -41.37
CA VAL A 175 -0.89 -33.73 -40.93
C VAL A 175 -0.98 -33.00 -39.59
N GLY A 176 -0.43 -33.61 -38.54
CA GLY A 176 -0.31 -33.02 -37.21
C GLY A 176 1.06 -32.39 -36.94
N PRO A 177 1.26 -31.80 -35.75
CA PRO A 177 2.55 -31.30 -35.31
C PRO A 177 3.57 -32.41 -35.17
N SER A 178 4.84 -32.05 -35.30
CA SER A 178 5.94 -32.88 -34.83
C SER A 178 5.86 -33.12 -33.31
N LYS A 179 6.56 -34.14 -32.81
CA LYS A 179 6.62 -34.42 -31.36
C LYS A 179 7.15 -33.23 -30.55
N SER A 180 8.12 -32.49 -31.10
CA SER A 180 8.67 -31.30 -30.46
C SER A 180 7.67 -30.14 -30.44
N GLU A 181 6.98 -29.88 -31.54
CA GLU A 181 5.95 -28.82 -31.60
C GLU A 181 4.80 -29.12 -30.64
N TRP A 182 4.34 -30.38 -30.60
CA TRP A 182 3.31 -30.80 -29.66
C TRP A 182 3.74 -30.59 -28.22
N LYS A 183 4.99 -30.97 -27.87
CA LYS A 183 5.53 -30.75 -26.53
C LYS A 183 5.51 -29.26 -26.15
N THR A 184 5.96 -28.37 -27.04
CA THR A 184 5.94 -26.92 -26.78
C THR A 184 4.51 -26.38 -26.65
N LEU A 185 3.58 -26.84 -27.48
CA LEU A 185 2.16 -26.47 -27.37
C LEU A 185 1.56 -26.92 -26.03
N ARG A 186 1.90 -28.13 -25.57
CA ARG A 186 1.47 -28.65 -24.27
C ARG A 186 2.00 -27.80 -23.12
N GLU A 187 3.30 -27.52 -23.10
CA GLU A 187 3.96 -26.65 -22.10
C GLU A 187 3.38 -25.23 -22.10
N TRP A 188 3.01 -24.70 -23.26
CA TRP A 188 2.30 -23.42 -23.38
C TRP A 188 0.91 -23.48 -22.73
N GLY A 189 0.16 -24.56 -22.95
CA GLY A 189 -1.12 -24.81 -22.29
C GLY A 189 -1.00 -24.91 -20.76
N GLU A 190 -0.05 -25.71 -20.27
CA GLU A 190 0.27 -25.85 -18.83
C GLU A 190 0.62 -24.48 -18.20
N SER A 191 1.46 -23.70 -18.89
CA SER A 191 1.85 -22.36 -18.44
C SER A 191 0.64 -21.42 -18.41
N THR A 192 -0.16 -21.39 -19.48
CA THR A 192 -1.36 -20.55 -19.57
C THR A 192 -2.34 -20.86 -18.42
N ALA A 193 -2.56 -22.14 -18.11
CA ALA A 193 -3.41 -22.56 -16.99
C ALA A 193 -2.81 -22.13 -15.63
N THR A 194 -1.48 -22.21 -15.49
CA THR A 194 -0.78 -21.75 -14.28
C THR A 194 -0.95 -20.24 -14.07
N PHE A 195 -0.80 -19.44 -15.13
CA PHE A 195 -1.01 -18.00 -15.10
C PHE A 195 -2.45 -17.63 -14.74
N ARG A 196 -3.44 -18.39 -15.24
CA ARG A 196 -4.84 -18.22 -14.84
C ARG A 196 -5.02 -18.40 -13.33
N GLY A 197 -4.50 -19.50 -12.78
CA GLY A 197 -4.60 -19.75 -11.34
C GLY A 197 -3.86 -18.71 -10.49
N LYS A 198 -2.78 -18.10 -11.00
CA LYS A 198 -2.11 -16.97 -10.34
C LYS A 198 -2.98 -15.71 -10.35
N LEU A 199 -3.64 -15.42 -11.47
CA LEU A 199 -4.58 -14.29 -11.58
C LEU A 199 -5.74 -14.44 -10.57
N ASP A 200 -6.36 -15.63 -10.50
CA ASP A 200 -7.46 -15.87 -9.58
C ASP A 200 -7.03 -15.68 -8.10
N ARG A 201 -5.79 -16.08 -7.75
CA ARG A 201 -5.23 -15.84 -6.41
C ARG A 201 -4.99 -14.36 -6.12
N LEU A 202 -4.52 -13.58 -7.09
CA LEU A 202 -4.35 -12.13 -6.94
C LEU A 202 -5.71 -11.45 -6.72
N GLU A 203 -6.72 -11.82 -7.51
CA GLU A 203 -8.07 -11.27 -7.36
C GLU A 203 -8.69 -11.60 -6.01
N ASN A 204 -8.46 -12.81 -5.49
CA ASN A 204 -8.91 -13.18 -4.15
C ASN A 204 -8.19 -12.39 -3.04
N ALA A 205 -6.87 -12.20 -3.15
CA ALA A 205 -6.13 -11.38 -2.20
C ALA A 205 -6.59 -9.91 -2.21
N ILE A 206 -6.90 -9.35 -3.39
CA ILE A 206 -7.52 -8.02 -3.51
C ILE A 206 -8.87 -8.00 -2.81
N ARG A 207 -9.70 -9.02 -3.03
CA ARG A 207 -11.03 -9.13 -2.42
C ARG A 207 -10.95 -9.10 -0.89
N GLU A 208 -10.13 -9.97 -0.31
CA GLU A 208 -9.95 -10.07 1.14
C GLU A 208 -9.44 -8.75 1.74
N LEU A 209 -8.43 -8.13 1.12
CA LEU A 209 -7.86 -6.89 1.62
C LEU A 209 -8.84 -5.70 1.49
N ALA A 210 -9.60 -5.65 0.39
CA ALA A 210 -10.61 -4.61 0.17
C ALA A 210 -11.79 -4.73 1.14
N GLU A 211 -12.24 -5.95 1.44
CA GLU A 211 -13.30 -6.17 2.43
C GLU A 211 -12.88 -5.72 3.83
N GLN A 212 -11.60 -5.90 4.20
CA GLN A 212 -11.07 -5.45 5.47
C GLN A 212 -10.84 -3.92 5.52
N HIS A 213 -10.27 -3.34 4.46
CA HIS A 213 -9.85 -1.94 4.46
C HIS A 213 -10.94 -0.96 4.01
N LEU A 214 -11.85 -1.42 3.14
CA LEU A 214 -12.92 -0.66 2.49
C LEU A 214 -14.28 -1.37 2.64
N PRO A 215 -14.71 -1.75 3.86
CA PRO A 215 -15.87 -2.63 4.07
C PRO A 215 -17.16 -2.05 3.48
N SER A 216 -17.49 -0.79 3.80
CA SER A 216 -18.73 -0.15 3.35
C SER A 216 -18.77 -0.01 1.82
N LEU A 217 -17.65 0.35 1.20
CA LEU A 217 -17.55 0.48 -0.25
C LEU A 217 -17.66 -0.89 -0.93
N SER A 218 -17.02 -1.91 -0.35
CA SER A 218 -17.05 -3.29 -0.85
C SER A 218 -18.46 -3.87 -0.83
N ILE A 219 -19.28 -3.55 0.18
CA ILE A 219 -20.70 -3.94 0.23
C ILE A 219 -21.50 -3.28 -0.90
N MET A 220 -21.24 -2.01 -1.21
CA MET A 220 -22.01 -1.26 -2.21
C MET A 220 -21.66 -1.60 -3.65
N LEU A 221 -20.36 -1.71 -3.96
CA LEU A 221 -19.84 -1.78 -5.33
C LEU A 221 -19.16 -3.11 -5.66
N GLY A 222 -18.96 -3.95 -4.66
CA GLY A 222 -18.08 -5.10 -4.73
C GLY A 222 -16.62 -4.73 -4.43
N PRO A 223 -15.83 -5.68 -3.92
CA PRO A 223 -14.50 -5.42 -3.37
C PRO A 223 -13.45 -5.07 -4.44
N ILE A 224 -13.54 -5.65 -5.64
CA ILE A 224 -12.61 -5.34 -6.75
C ILE A 224 -12.76 -3.89 -7.21
N LEU A 225 -14.00 -3.42 -7.41
CA LEU A 225 -14.26 -2.05 -7.84
C LEU A 225 -13.89 -1.05 -6.74
N SER A 226 -14.16 -1.40 -5.48
CA SER A 226 -13.77 -0.61 -4.31
C SER A 226 -12.26 -0.42 -4.23
N ALA A 227 -11.50 -1.50 -4.39
CA ALA A 227 -10.05 -1.44 -4.44
C ALA A 227 -9.57 -0.53 -5.58
N ARG A 228 -10.15 -0.65 -6.78
CA ARG A 228 -9.78 0.21 -7.92
C ARG A 228 -10.02 1.68 -7.61
N LEU A 229 -11.21 2.05 -7.12
CA LEU A 229 -11.52 3.44 -6.76
C LEU A 229 -10.54 4.00 -5.72
N CYS A 230 -10.20 3.19 -4.72
CA CYS A 230 -9.26 3.57 -3.68
C CYS A 230 -7.85 3.81 -4.25
N VAL A 231 -7.37 2.93 -5.11
CA VAL A 231 -6.04 3.05 -5.73
C VAL A 231 -5.99 4.23 -6.71
N GLU A 232 -7.01 4.42 -7.55
CA GLU A 232 -7.10 5.57 -8.48
C GLU A 232 -7.17 6.90 -7.73
N ALA A 233 -7.82 6.93 -6.56
CA ALA A 233 -7.83 8.09 -5.69
C ALA A 233 -6.52 8.28 -4.92
N HIS A 234 -5.56 7.36 -5.03
CA HIS A 234 -4.31 7.33 -4.25
C HIS A 234 -4.53 7.22 -2.74
N GLY A 235 -5.47 6.36 -2.35
CA GLY A 235 -5.72 5.96 -0.97
C GLY A 235 -7.09 6.34 -0.44
N ARG A 236 -7.51 5.64 0.61
CA ARG A 236 -8.87 5.73 1.17
C ARG A 236 -9.22 7.14 1.65
N MET A 237 -8.25 7.82 2.28
CA MET A 237 -8.47 9.17 2.82
C MET A 237 -8.68 10.20 1.71
N ARG A 238 -7.99 10.05 0.58
CA ARG A 238 -8.16 10.94 -0.56
C ARG A 238 -9.47 10.64 -1.28
N LEU A 239 -9.83 9.37 -1.44
CA LEU A 239 -11.14 8.95 -1.97
C LEU A 239 -12.30 9.58 -1.19
N ALA A 240 -12.25 9.58 0.14
CA ALA A 240 -13.29 10.13 1.01
C ALA A 240 -13.47 11.66 0.89
N ARG A 241 -12.50 12.37 0.31
CA ARG A 241 -12.52 13.83 0.10
C ARG A 241 -12.96 14.23 -1.30
N LEU A 242 -13.11 13.27 -2.22
CA LEU A 242 -13.59 13.55 -3.57
C LEU A 242 -15.09 13.89 -3.53
N PRO A 243 -15.54 14.84 -4.38
CA PRO A 243 -16.93 15.29 -4.43
C PRO A 243 -17.88 14.23 -5.01
#